data_AF-A0A4Z0PB07-F1
#
_entry.id   AF-A0A4Z0PB07-F1
#
_cell.length_a   1.000
_cell.length_b   1.000
_cell.length_c   1.000
_cell.angle_alpha   90.00
_cell.angle_beta   90.00
_cell.angle_gamma   90.00
#
_symmetry.space_group_name_H-M   'P 1'
#
loop_
_entity.id
_entity.type
_entity.pdbx_description
1 polymer ?
#
loop_
_entity_poly.entity_id
_entity_poly.type
_entity_poly.pdbx_seq_one_letter_code
_entity_poly.pdbx_strand_id
1 'polypeptide(L)' 'MSDKQNEQGAEEWDAILNQLRQVRQQVQEQGPLPEEEKAEAAEAFRRGLAMLESQMNDMQGGLKGSSGNW' A
#
# COMPACT_ATOMS: atom_id res chain seq x y z
N MET A 1 -7.44 -7.46 -20.54
CA MET A 1 -7.62 -6.20 -19.79
C MET A 1 -6.84 -6.21 -18.46
N SER A 2 -5.99 -7.22 -18.19
CA SER A 2 -5.54 -7.54 -16.83
C SER A 2 -4.11 -7.07 -16.49
N ASP A 3 -3.27 -6.77 -17.48
CA ASP A 3 -1.89 -6.35 -17.21
C ASP A 3 -1.77 -4.89 -16.76
N LYS A 4 -2.58 -3.99 -17.35
CA LYS A 4 -2.54 -2.55 -17.05
C LYS A 4 -3.01 -2.19 -15.63
N GLN A 5 -3.95 -2.94 -15.06
CA GLN A 5 -4.40 -2.72 -13.67
C GLN A 5 -3.34 -3.19 -12.66
N ASN A 6 -2.57 -4.22 -13.01
CA ASN A 6 -1.52 -4.73 -12.15
C ASN A 6 -0.30 -3.78 -12.14
N GLU A 7 0.05 -3.20 -13.30
CA GLU A 7 1.09 -2.17 -13.39
C GLU A 7 0.73 -0.89 -12.62
N GLN A 8 -0.52 -0.41 -12.72
CA GLN A 8 -0.96 0.76 -11.94
C GLN A 8 -0.93 0.52 -10.42
N GLY A 9 -1.35 -0.67 -9.97
CA GLY A 9 -1.29 -1.03 -8.55
C GLY A 9 0.15 -1.12 -8.02
N ALA A 10 1.09 -1.58 -8.85
CA ALA A 10 2.51 -1.63 -8.51
C ALA A 10 3.13 -0.23 -8.40
N GLU A 11 2.81 0.68 -9.32
CA GLU A 11 3.27 2.07 -9.29
C GLU A 11 2.74 2.83 -8.06
N GLU A 12 1.46 2.65 -7.73
CA GLU A 12 0.85 3.26 -6.55
C GLU A 12 1.47 2.72 -5.25
N TRP A 13 1.76 1.42 -5.21
CA TRP A 13 2.43 0.80 -4.07
C TRP A 13 3.85 1.34 -3.86
N ASP A 14 4.63 1.45 -4.93
CA ASP A 14 5.98 2.02 -4.88
C ASP A 14 5.96 3.48 -4.45
N ALA A 15 4.97 4.27 -4.89
CA ALA A 15 4.80 5.65 -4.46
C ALA A 15 4.55 5.75 -2.95
N ILE A 16 3.65 4.92 -2.40
CA ILE A 16 3.36 4.87 -0.96
C ILE A 16 4.62 4.46 -0.17
N LEU A 17 5.33 3.43 -0.62
CA LEU A 17 6.56 2.99 0.04
C LEU A 17 7.65 4.06 0.02
N ASN A 18 7.78 4.79 -1.09
CA ASN A 18 8.76 5.86 -1.19
C ASN A 18 8.43 7.02 -0.23
N GLN A 19 7.15 7.40 -0.15
CA GLN A 19 6.68 8.43 0.78
C GLN A 19 6.97 8.03 2.24
N LEU A 20 6.65 6.78 2.63
CA LEU A 20 6.93 6.29 4.00
C LEU A 20 8.44 6.24 4.30
N ARG A 21 9.28 5.91 3.31
CA ARG A 21 10.74 5.91 3.47
C ARG A 21 11.29 7.31 3.72
N GLN A 22 10.80 8.31 2.98
CA GLN A 22 11.18 9.71 3.17
C GLN A 22 10.78 10.22 4.55
N VAL A 23 9.54 9.94 4.96
CA VAL A 23 9.04 10.32 6.30
C VAL A 23 9.90 9.68 7.40
N ARG A 24 10.25 8.40 7.27
CA ARG A 24 11.16 7.73 8.22
C ARG A 24 12.52 8.41 8.28
N GLN A 25 13.09 8.76 7.13
CA GLN A 25 14.41 9.41 7.07
C GLN A 25 14.36 10.80 7.72
N GLN A 26 13.33 11.59 7.44
CA GLN A 26 13.10 12.88 8.09
C GLN A 26 13.01 12.72 9.62
N VAL A 27 12.28 11.72 10.11
CA VAL A 27 12.18 11.45 11.55
C VAL A 27 13.53 11.08 12.17
N GLN A 28 14.36 10.33 11.44
CA GLN A 28 15.69 9.95 11.90
C GLN A 28 16.68 11.12 11.92
N GLU A 29 16.62 12.01 10.93
CA GLU A 29 17.56 13.12 10.78
C GLU A 29 17.15 14.35 11.59
N GLN A 30 15.87 14.67 11.62
CA GLN A 30 15.34 15.95 12.15
C GLN A 30 14.52 15.77 13.44
N GLY A 31 14.27 14.53 13.86
CA GLY A 31 13.42 14.22 15.00
C GLY A 31 11.93 14.12 14.63
N PRO A 32 11.03 14.00 15.62
CA PRO A 32 9.63 13.71 15.36
C PRO A 32 8.97 14.76 14.45
N LEU A 33 8.13 14.28 13.52
CA LEU A 33 7.36 15.14 12.61
C LEU A 33 6.50 16.15 13.39
N PRO A 34 6.23 17.33 12.82
CA PRO A 34 5.20 18.23 13.33
C PRO A 34 3.80 17.59 13.20
N GLU A 35 2.84 18.02 14.03
CA GLU A 35 1.50 17.39 14.09
C GLU A 35 0.77 17.39 12.75
N GLU A 36 0.93 18.44 11.94
CA GLU A 36 0.32 18.54 10.61
C GLU A 36 0.83 17.44 9.67
N GLU A 37 2.15 17.20 9.64
CA GLU A 37 2.76 16.16 8.81
C GLU A 37 2.51 14.74 9.34
N LYS A 38 2.27 14.58 10.65
CA LYS A 38 1.88 13.28 11.23
C LYS A 38 0.56 12.78 10.66
N ALA A 39 -0.41 13.68 10.45
CA ALA A 39 -1.71 13.31 9.91
C ALA A 39 -1.58 12.77 8.48
N GLU A 40 -0.76 13.42 7.66
CA GLU A 40 -0.48 12.99 6.28
C GLU A 40 0.29 11.67 6.24
N ALA A 41 1.32 11.51 7.07
CA ALA A 41 2.06 10.25 7.18
C ALA A 41 1.15 9.09 7.64
N ALA A 42 0.25 9.35 8.59
CA ALA A 42 -0.73 8.36 9.07
C ALA A 42 -1.77 8.00 7.99
N GLU A 43 -2.17 8.96 7.16
CA GLU A 43 -3.06 8.75 6.02
C GLU A 43 -2.39 7.86 4.96
N ALA A 44 -1.13 8.16 4.59
CA ALA A 44 -0.35 7.36 3.65
C ALA A 44 -0.16 5.92 4.14
N PHE A 45 0.13 5.75 5.44
CA PHE A 45 0.22 4.44 6.06
C PHE A 45 -1.11 3.66 6.01
N ARG A 46 -2.23 4.34 6.31
CA ARG A 46 -3.58 3.75 6.23
C ARG A 46 -3.94 3.32 4.79
N ARG A 47 -3.59 4.12 3.78
CA ARG A 47 -3.79 3.75 2.37
C ARG A 47 -2.99 2.51 1.98
N GLY A 48 -1.74 2.43 2.42
CA GLY A 48 -0.91 1.25 2.20
C GLY A 48 -1.51 -0.03 2.82
N LEU A 49 -2.03 0.07 4.06
CA LEU A 49 -2.71 -1.06 4.70
C LEU A 49 -3.97 -1.49 3.93
N ALA A 50 -4.81 -0.53 3.52
CA ALA A 50 -6.02 -0.83 2.76
C ALA A 50 -5.71 -1.51 1.41
N MET A 51 -4.64 -1.11 0.72
CA MET A 51 -4.19 -1.79 -0.51
C MET A 51 -3.75 -3.23 -0.24
N LEU A 52 -3.01 -3.48 0.84
CA LEU A 52 -2.60 -4.84 1.21
C LEU A 52 -3.81 -5.71 1.58
N GLU A 53 -4.75 -5.17 2.34
CA GLU A 53 -5.99 -5.86 2.71
C GLU A 53 -6.84 -6.20 1.48
N SER A 54 -6.96 -5.27 0.52
CA SER A 54 -7.65 -5.53 -0.75
C SER A 54 -6.98 -6.65 -1.54
N GLN A 55 -5.66 -6.60 -1.72
CA GLN A 55 -4.91 -7.64 -2.42
C GLN A 55 -5.03 -9.01 -1.72
N MET A 56 -5.00 -9.03 -0.38
CA MET A 56 -5.18 -10.25 0.40
C MET A 56 -6.59 -10.84 0.22
N ASN A 57 -7.62 -9.99 0.21
CA ASN A 57 -9.00 -10.40 -0.04
C ASN A 57 -9.19 -10.94 -1.47
N ASP A 58 -8.57 -10.30 -2.46
CA ASP A 58 -8.60 -10.77 -3.85
C ASP A 58 -7.92 -12.14 -3.99
N MET A 59 -6.78 -12.34 -3.31
CA MET A 59 -6.10 -13.65 -3.26
C MET A 59 -6.95 -14.72 -2.57
N GLN A 60 -7.61 -14.40 -1.45
CA GLN A 60 -8.52 -15.33 -0.77
C GLN A 60 -9.78 -15.63 -1.59
N GLY A 61 -10.33 -14.63 -2.29
CA GLY A 61 -11.48 -14.79 -3.18
C GLY A 61 -11.16 -15.66 -4.40
N GLY A 62 -9.97 -15.49 -4.99
CA GLY A 62 -9.47 -16.31 -6.10
C GLY A 62 -9.23 -17.77 -5.71
N LEU A 63 -8.78 -18.03 -4.47
CA LEU A 63 -8.60 -19.39 -3.96
C LEU A 63 -9.94 -20.13 -3.73
N LYS A 64 -11.05 -19.42 -3.52
CA LYS A 64 -12.39 -20.02 -3.34
C LYS A 64 -13.06 -20.43 -4.65
N GLY A 65 -12.56 -19.98 -5.81
CA GLY A 65 -13.10 -20.32 -7.14
C GLY A 65 -12.35 -21.44 -7.87
N SER A 66 -11.17 -21.84 -7.40
CA SER A 66 -10.35 -22.90 -8.03
C SER A 66 -10.67 -24.30 -7.50
N SER A 67 -11.96 -24.60 -7.33
CA SER A 67 -12.45 -25.96 -7.14
C SER A 67 -13.41 -26.29 -8.27
N GLY A 68 -12.87 -26.76 -9.39
CA GLY A 68 -13.65 -27.52 -10.38
C GLY A 68 -13.55 -27.00 -11.79
N ASN A 69 -12.63 -27.57 -12.56
CA ASN A 69 -13.06 -28.35 -13.71
C ASN A 69 -11.98 -29.40 -14.01
N TRP A 70 -12.29 -30.65 -13.69
CA TRP A 70 -11.63 -31.84 -14.23
C TRP A 70 -12.08 -32.06 -15.66
#